data_AF-A0A7C9EAF8-F1
#
_entry.id   AF-A0A7C9EAF8-F1
#
_cell.length_a   1.000
_cell.length_b   1.000
_cell.length_c   1.000
_cell.angle_alpha   90.00
_cell.angle_beta   90.00
_cell.angle_gamma   90.00
#
_symmetry.space_group_name_H-M   'P 1'
#
loop_
_entity.id
_entity.type
_entity.pdbx_description
1 polymer ?
#
loop_
_entity_poly.entity_id
_entity_poly.type
_entity_poly.pdbx_seq_one_letter_code
_entity_poly.pdbx_strand_id
1 'polypeptide(L)'
;AHLQLQHNPRFFTPRNGRNFRGIQCSVSDGKNNGEAHEWWKQWLQRREKAGLGFGPDKVLRSIAGATSSPICQFIPSPATFLHSVDPRIKLVWLLVLVFLPARSHAYMRFGIVLYLALLSTWVLPECVWKDQLCRVTLLSLILFLASGLSADGALPSLSSRTPPPSLVGLPNIPSSFRGYNYIIFKLGPLQMTRKGLSVASTSACLTFTILQSASLCLSTTPPEQLASALRWFLLPLVHLNVPVAEIILTLMLSLRFINLIFDEVRNVALGILSRRVDWRHLTLLEKVDGVI
;
A
#
# COMPACT_ATOMS: atom_id res chain seq x y z
N ALA A 1 -35.04 -34.37 -50.29
CA ALA A 1 -35.50 -34.74 -48.94
C ALA A 1 -34.91 -33.71 -47.96
N HIS A 2 -35.60 -32.62 -47.57
CA HIS A 2 -36.65 -32.55 -46.53
C HIS A 2 -36.29 -33.45 -45.34
N LEU A 3 -35.94 -32.94 -44.15
CA LEU A 3 -36.81 -32.20 -43.23
C LEU A 3 -36.09 -31.14 -42.37
N GLN A 4 -36.80 -30.03 -42.18
CA GLN A 4 -36.63 -28.96 -41.19
C GLN A 4 -37.00 -29.44 -39.78
N LEU A 5 -36.42 -28.84 -38.73
CA LEU A 5 -37.18 -28.44 -37.55
C LEU A 5 -36.58 -27.17 -36.92
N GLN A 6 -37.52 -26.26 -36.66
CA GLN A 6 -37.44 -24.83 -36.39
C GLN A 6 -37.68 -24.59 -34.89
N HIS A 7 -36.87 -23.76 -34.21
CA HIS A 7 -37.39 -22.72 -33.28
C HIS A 7 -36.32 -21.79 -32.68
N ASN A 8 -36.55 -20.50 -32.84
CA ASN A 8 -36.12 -19.34 -32.03
C ASN A 8 -37.43 -18.66 -31.54
N PRO A 9 -37.52 -17.61 -30.66
CA PRO A 9 -36.61 -16.99 -29.66
C PRO A 9 -37.27 -16.73 -28.27
N ARG A 10 -36.52 -16.06 -27.37
CA ARG A 10 -36.92 -14.94 -26.44
C ARG A 10 -36.86 -15.17 -24.91
N PHE A 11 -36.00 -14.34 -24.30
CA PHE A 11 -36.23 -13.44 -23.15
C PHE A 11 -37.01 -13.95 -21.92
N PHE A 12 -36.34 -13.98 -20.76
CA PHE A 12 -36.98 -13.77 -19.46
C PHE A 12 -36.05 -13.03 -18.49
N THR A 13 -36.39 -11.78 -18.19
CA THR A 13 -35.94 -11.03 -17.01
C THR A 13 -36.89 -11.29 -15.85
N PRO A 14 -36.45 -11.51 -14.59
CA PRO A 14 -37.35 -11.43 -13.46
C PRO A 14 -37.42 -10.01 -12.87
N ARG A 15 -38.66 -9.69 -12.55
CA ARG A 15 -39.29 -8.44 -12.16
C ARG A 15 -39.09 -8.16 -10.67
N ASN A 16 -38.86 -6.88 -10.37
CA ASN A 16 -38.87 -6.27 -9.05
C ASN A 16 -40.25 -6.43 -8.39
N GLY A 17 -40.31 -7.03 -7.20
CA GLY A 17 -41.51 -7.19 -6.39
C GLY A 17 -41.26 -6.68 -4.98
N ARG A 18 -41.82 -5.51 -4.65
CA ARG A 18 -41.95 -5.00 -3.28
C ARG A 18 -43.20 -5.61 -2.63
N ASN A 19 -43.04 -6.06 -1.38
CA ASN A 19 -43.96 -5.92 -0.22
C ASN A 19 -43.89 -7.19 0.65
N PHE A 20 -43.54 -7.06 1.94
CA PHE A 20 -44.52 -6.92 3.02
C PHE A 20 -43.82 -6.82 4.38
N ARG A 21 -44.43 -6.02 5.26
CA ARG A 21 -44.08 -5.86 6.67
C ARG A 21 -44.33 -7.16 7.44
N GLY A 22 -43.39 -7.49 8.32
CA GLY A 22 -43.63 -8.32 9.51
C GLY A 22 -43.02 -7.58 10.70
N ILE A 23 -43.84 -6.80 11.39
CA ILE A 23 -43.52 -6.29 12.72
C ILE A 23 -43.80 -7.45 13.66
N GLN A 24 -42.76 -7.98 14.31
CA GLN A 24 -42.92 -8.95 15.36
C GLN A 24 -42.27 -8.40 16.62
N CYS A 25 -43.12 -8.01 17.55
CA CYS A 25 -42.76 -7.63 18.91
C CYS A 25 -42.49 -8.92 19.70
N SER A 26 -41.39 -8.98 20.44
CA SER A 26 -41.24 -9.94 21.52
C SER A 26 -40.48 -9.31 22.68
N VAL A 27 -41.24 -9.15 23.77
CA VAL A 27 -40.91 -9.28 25.19
C VAL A 27 -39.47 -8.95 25.61
N SER A 28 -39.34 -7.83 26.32
CA SER A 28 -38.24 -7.61 27.28
C SER A 28 -38.35 -8.60 28.43
N ASP A 29 -37.31 -9.41 28.63
CA ASP A 29 -37.01 -10.00 29.92
C ASP A 29 -35.59 -9.61 30.32
N GLY A 30 -35.47 -8.99 31.48
CA GLY A 30 -34.23 -8.42 31.98
C GLY A 30 -33.37 -9.47 32.66
N LYS A 31 -32.18 -9.74 32.12
CA LYS A 31 -31.08 -10.33 32.91
C LYS A 31 -29.71 -9.95 32.35
N ASN A 32 -28.98 -9.22 33.18
CA ASN A 32 -27.95 -8.24 32.80
C ASN A 32 -26.52 -8.81 32.60
N ASN A 33 -26.34 -10.02 32.06
CA ASN A 33 -25.01 -10.65 31.92
C ASN A 33 -24.69 -11.20 30.51
N GLY A 34 -25.52 -10.93 29.49
CA GLY A 34 -25.39 -11.51 28.14
C GLY A 34 -25.06 -10.52 26.99
N GLU A 35 -25.03 -9.21 27.26
CA GLU A 35 -25.08 -8.20 26.20
C GLU A 35 -23.79 -8.10 25.36
N ALA A 36 -22.61 -8.34 25.95
CA ALA A 36 -21.34 -8.28 25.22
C ALA A 36 -21.22 -9.38 24.16
N HIS A 37 -21.73 -10.59 24.44
CA HIS A 37 -21.64 -11.73 23.54
C HIS A 37 -22.68 -11.65 22.40
N GLU A 38 -23.89 -11.17 22.69
CA GLU A 38 -24.93 -10.93 21.67
C GLU A 38 -24.62 -9.71 20.79
N TRP A 39 -24.03 -8.64 21.35
CA TRP A 39 -23.50 -7.51 20.57
C TRP A 39 -22.37 -7.96 19.63
N TRP A 40 -21.47 -8.84 20.10
CA TRP A 40 -20.41 -9.42 19.26
C TRP A 40 -20.96 -10.26 18.11
N LYS A 41 -21.96 -11.11 18.36
CA LYS A 41 -22.62 -11.90 17.30
C LYS A 41 -23.32 -11.01 16.27
N GLN A 42 -24.04 -9.97 16.72
CA GLN A 42 -24.67 -9.01 15.80
C GLN A 42 -23.64 -8.22 15.00
N TRP A 43 -22.53 -7.83 15.62
CA TRP A 43 -21.44 -7.13 14.95
C TRP A 43 -20.72 -8.03 13.94
N LEU A 44 -20.50 -9.32 14.26
CA LEU A 44 -19.99 -10.34 13.35
C LEU A 44 -20.93 -10.57 12.16
N GLN A 45 -22.24 -10.74 12.41
CA GLN A 45 -23.23 -10.91 11.35
C GLN A 45 -23.39 -9.64 10.48
N ARG A 46 -23.27 -8.44 11.06
CA ARG A 46 -23.24 -7.19 10.30
C ARG A 46 -21.98 -7.06 9.46
N ARG A 47 -20.80 -7.50 9.96
CA ARG A 47 -19.56 -7.59 9.17
C ARG A 47 -19.67 -8.60 8.04
N GLU A 48 -20.28 -9.75 8.29
CA GLU A 48 -20.48 -10.80 7.30
C GLU A 48 -21.46 -10.37 6.20
N LYS A 49 -22.58 -9.73 6.57
CA LYS A 49 -23.54 -9.10 5.64
C LYS A 49 -22.97 -7.88 4.92
N ALA A 50 -22.04 -7.14 5.52
CA ALA A 50 -21.31 -6.02 4.89
C ALA A 50 -20.18 -6.50 3.95
N GLY A 51 -20.05 -7.81 3.71
CA GLY A 51 -19.05 -8.36 2.80
C GLY A 51 -17.63 -8.43 3.37
N LEU A 52 -17.45 -8.16 4.67
CA LEU A 52 -16.17 -8.11 5.38
C LEU A 52 -15.86 -9.41 6.16
N GLY A 53 -16.25 -10.56 5.61
CA GLY A 53 -15.90 -11.89 6.15
C GLY A 53 -14.62 -12.43 5.52
N PHE A 54 -13.65 -12.86 6.35
CA PHE A 54 -12.42 -13.56 5.93
C PHE A 54 -12.72 -15.04 5.64
N GLY A 55 -13.49 -15.32 4.58
CA GLY A 55 -13.60 -16.68 4.05
C GLY A 55 -12.33 -17.06 3.29
N PRO A 56 -11.83 -18.32 3.34
CA PRO A 56 -10.68 -18.75 2.54
C PRO A 56 -10.97 -18.61 1.04
N ASP A 57 -12.23 -18.70 0.62
CA ASP A 57 -12.66 -18.37 -0.74
C ASP A 57 -12.46 -16.87 -1.07
N LYS A 58 -12.70 -15.96 -0.11
CA LYS A 58 -12.41 -14.52 -0.25
C LYS A 58 -10.93 -14.20 -0.11
N VAL A 59 -10.20 -14.92 0.72
CA VAL A 59 -8.74 -14.78 0.87
C VAL A 59 -8.06 -15.30 -0.39
N LEU A 60 -8.40 -16.49 -0.89
CA LEU A 60 -7.90 -17.02 -2.15
C LEU A 60 -8.35 -16.18 -3.35
N ARG A 61 -9.55 -15.61 -3.35
CA ARG A 61 -10.02 -14.71 -4.41
C ARG A 61 -9.42 -13.31 -4.31
N SER A 62 -9.08 -12.83 -3.12
CA SER A 62 -8.34 -11.57 -2.93
C SER A 62 -6.84 -11.76 -3.15
N ILE A 63 -6.27 -12.93 -2.90
CA ILE A 63 -4.90 -13.31 -3.28
C ILE A 63 -4.85 -13.49 -4.79
N ALA A 64 -5.73 -14.27 -5.41
CA ALA A 64 -5.83 -14.38 -6.86
C ALA A 64 -6.11 -13.02 -7.52
N GLY A 65 -6.93 -12.17 -6.87
CA GLY A 65 -7.22 -10.79 -7.28
C GLY A 65 -6.04 -9.84 -7.10
N ALA A 66 -5.28 -9.96 -6.02
CA ALA A 66 -4.10 -9.14 -5.72
C ALA A 66 -2.90 -9.57 -6.57
N THR A 67 -2.74 -10.86 -6.85
CA THR A 67 -1.77 -11.41 -7.80
C THR A 67 -2.15 -11.05 -9.24
N SER A 68 -3.44 -10.87 -9.54
CA SER A 68 -3.91 -10.27 -10.80
C SER A 68 -3.82 -8.75 -10.82
N SER A 69 -3.55 -8.11 -9.68
CA SER A 69 -3.35 -6.67 -9.64
C SER A 69 -2.01 -6.37 -10.30
N PRO A 70 -1.96 -5.45 -11.28
CA PRO A 70 -0.73 -5.12 -12.02
C PRO A 70 0.24 -4.29 -11.16
N ILE A 71 0.33 -4.58 -9.85
CA ILE A 71 0.99 -3.70 -8.89
C ILE A 71 2.52 -3.69 -9.03
N CYS A 72 3.08 -4.69 -9.70
CA CYS A 72 4.52 -4.81 -10.00
C CYS A 72 4.75 -5.54 -11.34
N GLN A 73 3.82 -5.43 -12.28
CA GLN A 73 3.98 -6.04 -13.61
C GLN A 73 4.57 -5.02 -14.57
N PHE A 74 5.53 -5.48 -15.38
CA PHE A 74 6.07 -4.71 -16.48
C PHE A 74 4.97 -4.46 -17.51
N ILE A 75 4.78 -3.19 -17.90
CA ILE A 75 3.76 -2.77 -18.87
C ILE A 75 4.45 -2.46 -20.20
N PRO A 76 4.29 -3.29 -21.25
CA PRO A 76 5.02 -3.10 -22.50
C PRO A 76 4.49 -1.97 -23.41
N SER A 77 3.29 -1.44 -23.13
CA SER A 77 2.63 -0.42 -23.96
C SER A 77 1.90 0.61 -23.10
N PRO A 78 2.01 1.93 -23.39
CA PRO A 78 2.66 2.58 -24.52
C PRO A 78 4.18 2.76 -24.35
N ALA A 79 4.92 2.65 -25.46
CA ALA A 79 6.37 2.89 -25.48
C ALA A 79 6.67 4.38 -25.31
N THR A 80 6.85 4.82 -24.07
CA THR A 80 7.30 6.16 -23.72
C THR A 80 8.83 6.24 -23.65
N PHE A 81 9.40 7.44 -23.67
CA PHE A 81 10.86 7.67 -23.59
C PHE A 81 11.50 6.88 -22.44
N LEU A 82 10.81 6.77 -21.31
CA LEU A 82 11.29 6.05 -20.14
C LEU A 82 11.47 4.54 -20.39
N HIS A 83 10.73 3.92 -21.31
CA HIS A 83 10.92 2.51 -21.65
C HIS A 83 12.21 2.27 -22.43
N SER A 84 12.70 3.25 -23.19
CA SER A 84 13.93 3.16 -23.97
C SER A 84 15.21 3.49 -23.19
N VAL A 85 15.10 4.10 -22.00
CA VAL A 85 16.27 4.43 -21.17
C VAL A 85 16.94 3.16 -20.64
N ASP A 86 18.27 3.11 -20.69
CA ASP A 86 19.06 2.01 -20.14
C ASP A 86 18.72 1.76 -18.65
N PRO A 87 18.43 0.50 -18.25
CA PRO A 87 18.09 0.13 -16.88
C PRO A 87 19.10 0.59 -15.82
N ARG A 88 20.40 0.72 -16.16
CA ARG A 88 21.44 1.18 -15.24
C ARG A 88 21.21 2.64 -14.85
N ILE A 89 20.89 3.48 -15.83
CA ILE A 89 20.62 4.90 -15.61
C ILE A 89 19.38 5.05 -14.73
N LYS A 90 18.34 4.21 -14.93
CA LYS A 90 17.15 4.20 -14.08
C LYS A 90 17.47 3.81 -12.63
N LEU A 91 18.34 2.83 -12.40
CA LEU A 91 18.78 2.46 -11.05
C LEU A 91 19.55 3.58 -10.37
N VAL A 92 20.47 4.24 -11.08
CA VAL A 92 21.15 5.44 -10.55
C VAL A 92 20.13 6.54 -10.24
N TRP A 93 19.20 6.78 -11.15
CA TRP A 93 18.15 7.79 -10.98
C TRP A 93 17.26 7.50 -9.76
N LEU A 94 16.88 6.23 -9.54
CA LEU A 94 16.14 5.79 -8.37
C LEU A 94 16.95 6.03 -7.09
N LEU A 95 18.24 5.69 -7.07
CA LEU A 95 19.12 5.95 -5.93
C LEU A 95 19.23 7.45 -5.65
N VAL A 96 19.42 8.28 -6.68
CA VAL A 96 19.47 9.74 -6.57
C VAL A 96 18.17 10.28 -6.00
N LEU A 97 17.01 9.81 -6.48
CA LEU A 97 15.70 10.23 -5.97
C LEU A 97 15.40 9.79 -4.54
N VAL A 98 16.05 8.75 -4.03
CA VAL A 98 15.98 8.36 -2.61
C VAL A 98 16.81 9.32 -1.75
N PHE A 99 18.02 9.66 -2.20
CA PHE A 99 18.93 10.52 -1.43
C PHE A 99 18.56 12.01 -1.48
N LEU A 100 18.04 12.50 -2.61
CA LEU A 100 17.68 13.90 -2.80
C LEU A 100 16.71 14.44 -1.72
N PRO A 101 15.54 13.84 -1.48
CA PRO A 101 14.58 14.36 -0.50
C PRO A 101 15.10 14.25 0.94
N ALA A 102 15.97 13.28 1.23
CA ALA A 102 16.55 13.07 2.55
C ALA A 102 17.44 14.26 2.98
N ARG A 103 18.22 14.83 2.05
CA ARG A 103 19.12 15.96 2.34
C ARG A 103 18.48 17.33 2.07
N SER A 104 17.45 17.39 1.23
CA SER A 104 16.98 18.67 0.68
C SER A 104 16.02 19.46 1.57
N HIS A 105 15.88 20.75 1.27
CA HIS A 105 14.97 21.68 1.92
C HIS A 105 13.50 21.41 1.55
N ALA A 106 12.55 21.95 2.34
CA ALA A 106 11.11 21.69 2.16
C ALA A 106 10.59 22.00 0.76
N TYR A 107 11.00 23.13 0.15
CA TYR A 107 10.54 23.51 -1.20
C TYR A 107 10.96 22.50 -2.28
N MET A 108 12.22 22.04 -2.23
CA MET A 108 12.75 21.07 -3.18
C MET A 108 12.07 19.70 -3.05
N ARG A 109 11.70 19.32 -1.82
CA ARG A 109 10.94 18.09 -1.56
C ARG A 109 9.59 18.08 -2.26
N PHE A 110 8.82 19.16 -2.10
CA PHE A 110 7.56 19.32 -2.83
C PHE A 110 7.78 19.38 -4.35
N GLY A 111 8.87 20.00 -4.80
CA GLY A 111 9.27 19.99 -6.21
C GLY A 111 9.52 18.57 -6.76
N ILE A 112 10.21 17.71 -6.01
CA ILE A 112 10.47 16.31 -6.38
C ILE A 112 9.16 15.51 -6.45
N VAL A 113 8.27 15.68 -5.47
CA VAL A 113 6.95 15.03 -5.45
C VAL A 113 6.12 15.42 -6.68
N LEU A 114 6.07 16.73 -6.98
CA LEU A 114 5.35 17.24 -8.14
C LEU A 114 5.96 16.71 -9.45
N TYR A 115 7.29 16.74 -9.56
CA TYR A 115 8.01 16.20 -10.72
C TYR A 115 7.69 14.71 -10.93
N LEU A 116 7.73 13.89 -9.88
CA LEU A 116 7.40 12.47 -9.97
C LEU A 116 5.93 12.22 -10.31
N ALA A 117 5.01 13.01 -9.77
CA ALA A 117 3.60 12.92 -10.12
C ALA A 117 3.39 13.19 -11.62
N LEU A 118 3.95 14.28 -12.14
CA LEU A 118 3.87 14.66 -13.55
C LEU A 118 4.55 13.65 -14.47
N LEU A 119 5.76 13.21 -14.12
CA LEU A 119 6.50 12.20 -14.89
C LEU A 119 5.70 10.90 -14.95
N SER A 120 5.03 10.54 -13.86
CA SER A 120 4.19 9.36 -13.84
C SER A 120 2.88 9.53 -14.62
N THR A 121 2.31 10.74 -14.72
CA THR A 121 1.19 11.05 -15.64
C THR A 121 1.61 10.85 -17.09
N TRP A 122 2.84 11.24 -17.43
CA TRP A 122 3.36 11.16 -18.79
C TRP A 122 3.65 9.71 -19.20
N VAL A 123 4.21 8.91 -18.29
CA VAL A 123 4.79 7.60 -18.62
C VAL A 123 3.77 6.47 -18.64
N LEU A 124 2.72 6.51 -17.80
CA LEU A 124 1.75 5.41 -17.64
C LEU A 124 0.38 5.74 -18.27
N PRO A 125 -0.36 4.71 -18.76
CA PRO A 125 -1.73 4.88 -19.21
C PRO A 125 -2.67 5.25 -18.04
N GLU A 126 -3.69 6.06 -18.34
CA GLU A 126 -4.52 6.74 -17.33
C GLU A 126 -5.21 5.79 -16.34
N CYS A 127 -5.58 4.59 -16.77
CA CYS A 127 -6.27 3.62 -15.92
C CYS A 127 -5.36 3.09 -14.80
N VAL A 128 -4.07 2.89 -15.08
CA VAL A 128 -3.13 2.30 -14.11
C VAL A 128 -2.57 3.37 -13.18
N TRP A 129 -2.21 4.52 -13.74
CA TRP A 129 -1.57 5.58 -12.98
C TRP A 129 -2.49 6.21 -11.93
N LYS A 130 -3.78 6.45 -12.27
CA LYS A 130 -4.75 7.05 -11.35
C LYS A 130 -4.93 6.17 -10.11
N ASP A 131 -5.08 4.87 -10.30
CA ASP A 131 -5.24 3.91 -9.22
C ASP A 131 -3.99 3.79 -8.34
N GLN A 132 -2.81 3.73 -8.97
CA GLN A 132 -1.54 3.65 -8.25
C GLN A 132 -1.25 4.92 -7.44
N LEU A 133 -1.33 6.09 -8.08
CA LEU A 133 -1.10 7.34 -7.38
C LEU A 133 -2.13 7.62 -6.31
N CYS A 134 -3.40 7.26 -6.53
CA CYS A 134 -4.42 7.43 -5.51
C CYS A 134 -4.05 6.65 -4.24
N ARG A 135 -3.66 5.37 -4.37
CA ARG A 135 -3.23 4.54 -3.23
C ARG A 135 -1.98 5.09 -2.54
N VAL A 136 -0.94 5.46 -3.29
CA VAL A 136 0.32 5.97 -2.73
C VAL A 136 0.10 7.32 -2.06
N THR A 137 -0.67 8.22 -2.68
CA THR A 137 -1.01 9.53 -2.11
C THR A 137 -1.83 9.36 -0.85
N LEU A 138 -2.83 8.46 -0.85
CA LEU A 138 -3.63 8.15 0.34
C LEU A 138 -2.75 7.62 1.48
N LEU A 139 -1.84 6.67 1.20
CA LEU A 139 -0.92 6.14 2.21
C LEU A 139 -0.01 7.23 2.77
N SER A 140 0.56 8.08 1.90
CA SER A 140 1.41 9.20 2.32
C SER A 140 0.65 10.24 3.15
N LEU A 141 -0.63 10.48 2.84
CA LEU A 141 -1.51 11.37 3.60
C LEU A 141 -1.82 10.79 4.98
N ILE A 142 -2.15 9.50 5.07
CA ILE A 142 -2.35 8.83 6.37
C ILE A 142 -1.07 8.93 7.21
N LEU A 143 0.10 8.67 6.62
CA LEU A 143 1.38 8.82 7.32
C LEU A 143 1.66 10.26 7.74
N PHE A 144 1.28 11.25 6.94
CA PHE A 144 1.38 12.66 7.28
C PHE A 144 0.54 12.99 8.52
N LEU A 145 -0.74 12.59 8.53
CA LEU A 145 -1.61 12.81 9.69
C LEU A 145 -1.07 12.07 10.91
N ALA A 146 -0.73 10.78 10.78
CA ALA A 146 -0.20 9.99 11.88
C ALA A 146 1.09 10.61 12.45
N SER A 147 2.05 10.97 11.59
CA SER A 147 3.32 11.59 12.01
C SER A 147 3.11 12.97 12.63
N GLY A 148 2.14 13.74 12.10
CA GLY A 148 1.78 15.05 12.62
C GLY A 148 1.23 14.96 14.03
N LEU A 149 0.28 14.05 14.26
CA LEU A 149 -0.32 13.81 15.57
C LEU A 149 0.67 13.17 16.57
N SER A 150 1.53 12.26 16.12
CA SER A 150 2.51 11.59 16.97
C SER A 150 3.65 12.50 17.42
N ALA A 151 4.06 13.47 16.61
CA ALA A 151 5.16 14.37 16.94
C ALA A 151 4.86 15.25 18.17
N ASP A 152 3.58 15.52 18.44
CA ASP A 152 3.14 16.35 19.57
C ASP A 152 2.88 15.54 20.85
N GLY A 153 2.91 14.20 20.77
CA GLY A 153 2.82 13.29 21.92
C GLY A 153 4.15 13.01 22.63
N ALA A 154 5.28 13.37 22.02
CA ALA A 154 6.59 13.28 22.66
C ALA A 154 6.81 14.53 23.53
N LEU A 155 6.56 14.42 24.84
CA LEU A 155 6.96 15.43 25.81
C LEU A 155 8.46 15.73 25.59
N PRO A 156 8.85 16.97 25.25
CA PRO A 156 10.25 17.33 25.18
C PRO A 156 10.83 17.07 26.57
N SER A 157 11.79 16.17 26.68
CA SER A 157 12.62 16.05 27.87
C SER A 157 13.42 17.35 28.00
N LEU A 158 12.83 18.32 28.68
CA LEU A 158 13.43 19.58 29.07
C LEU A 158 14.54 19.29 30.09
N SER A 159 15.65 18.71 29.63
CA SER A 159 16.91 18.83 30.37
C SER A 159 17.48 20.19 30.01
N SER A 160 17.21 21.18 30.87
CA SER A 160 17.86 22.49 30.81
C SER A 160 19.37 22.27 30.91
N ARG A 161 20.08 22.38 29.79
CA ARG A 161 21.54 22.24 29.73
C ARG A 161 22.30 23.48 30.24
N THR A 162 21.59 24.49 30.72
CA THR A 162 22.20 25.67 31.35
C THR A 162 21.91 25.69 32.84
N PRO A 163 22.93 25.92 33.70
CA PRO A 163 22.71 26.17 35.12
C PRO A 163 21.79 27.39 35.27
N PRO A 164 20.88 27.39 36.26
CA PRO A 164 19.95 28.50 36.46
C PRO A 164 20.74 29.81 36.62
N PRO A 165 20.24 30.94 36.08
CA PRO A 165 20.94 32.23 36.09
C PRO A 165 21.29 32.73 37.50
N SER A 166 20.65 32.19 38.54
CA SER A 166 21.01 32.38 39.95
C SER A 166 22.40 31.84 40.32
N LEU A 167 22.90 30.85 39.60
CA LEU A 167 24.22 30.23 39.82
C LEU A 167 25.36 30.96 39.07
N VAL A 168 25.02 31.80 38.09
CA VAL A 168 25.98 32.56 37.26
C VAL A 168 26.07 34.04 37.69
N GLY A 169 25.25 34.47 38.65
CA GLY A 169 25.30 35.85 39.18
C GLY A 169 24.83 36.93 38.20
N LEU A 170 24.15 36.55 37.11
CA LEU A 170 23.58 37.50 36.16
C LEU A 170 22.19 37.98 36.62
N PRO A 171 21.84 39.26 36.40
CA PRO A 171 20.48 39.75 36.63
C PRO A 171 19.49 38.97 35.74
N ASN A 172 18.34 38.60 36.33
CA ASN A 172 17.28 37.88 35.64
C ASN A 172 16.77 38.74 34.47
N ILE A 173 17.15 38.36 33.26
CA ILE A 173 16.69 39.01 32.04
C ILE A 173 15.18 38.75 31.95
N PRO A 174 14.31 39.78 31.82
CA PRO A 174 12.90 39.55 31.62
C PRO A 174 12.71 38.70 30.37
N SER A 175 12.00 37.58 30.51
CA SER A 175 11.63 36.72 29.40
C SER A 175 10.97 37.58 28.33
N SER A 176 11.60 37.66 27.15
CA SER A 176 11.10 38.49 26.06
C SER A 176 9.66 38.11 25.73
N PHE A 177 8.70 39.00 26.04
CA PHE A 177 7.26 38.86 25.80
C PHE A 177 6.87 38.96 24.32
N ARG A 178 7.80 38.73 23.39
CA ARG A 178 7.47 38.65 21.96
C ARG A 178 7.10 37.20 21.63
N GLY A 179 5.79 36.95 21.65
CA GLY A 179 5.15 35.64 21.55
C GLY A 179 5.67 34.75 20.41
N TYR A 180 6.59 33.85 20.75
CA TYR A 180 6.96 32.73 19.89
C TYR A 180 5.85 31.68 19.93
N ASN A 181 4.81 31.88 19.11
CA ASN A 181 3.75 30.90 18.95
C ASN A 181 4.20 29.81 17.96
N TYR A 182 4.67 28.69 18.51
CA TYR A 182 5.12 27.53 17.72
C TYR A 182 3.96 26.61 17.30
N ILE A 183 2.73 26.94 17.70
CA ILE A 183 1.54 26.13 17.49
C ILE A 183 0.76 26.77 16.34
N ILE A 184 0.63 26.03 15.24
CA ILE A 184 -0.01 26.54 14.03
C ILE A 184 -1.52 26.34 14.11
N PHE A 185 -1.94 25.20 14.64
CA PHE A 185 -3.34 24.80 14.68
C PHE A 185 -3.67 24.12 16.00
N LYS A 186 -4.77 24.53 16.63
CA LYS A 186 -5.32 23.89 17.84
C LYS A 186 -6.75 23.47 17.54
N LEU A 187 -6.98 22.17 17.44
CA LEU A 187 -8.31 21.59 17.27
C LEU A 187 -8.54 20.57 18.40
N GLY A 188 -8.90 21.08 19.57
CA GLY A 188 -9.12 20.25 20.76
C GLY A 188 -7.84 19.58 21.28
N PRO A 189 -7.84 18.27 21.61
CA PRO A 189 -6.63 17.55 22.06
C PRO A 189 -5.55 17.45 20.97
N LEU A 190 -5.89 17.78 19.72
CA LEU A 190 -4.95 17.81 18.60
C LEU A 190 -4.35 19.21 18.50
N GLN A 191 -3.08 19.34 18.89
CA GLN A 191 -2.29 20.55 18.69
C GLN A 191 -1.19 20.23 17.71
N MET A 192 -1.10 20.96 16.60
CA MET A 192 -0.06 20.74 15.58
C MET A 192 1.01 21.81 15.66
N THR A 193 2.24 21.41 15.99
CA THR A 193 3.38 22.33 16.11
C THR A 193 4.13 22.52 14.79
N ARG A 194 4.88 23.63 14.67
CA ARG A 194 5.78 23.88 13.53
C ARG A 194 6.78 22.74 13.31
N LYS A 195 7.29 22.17 14.40
CA LYS A 195 8.24 21.06 14.34
C LYS A 195 7.54 19.78 13.88
N GLY A 196 6.39 19.44 14.46
CA GLY A 196 5.57 18.29 14.03
C GLY A 196 5.19 18.36 12.56
N LEU A 197 4.74 19.53 12.08
CA LEU A 197 4.43 19.76 10.67
C LEU A 197 5.64 19.52 9.76
N SER A 198 6.83 20.02 10.15
CA SER A 198 8.04 19.82 9.35
C SER A 198 8.46 18.34 9.28
N VAL A 199 8.34 17.60 10.38
CA VAL A 199 8.66 16.17 10.43
C VAL A 199 7.65 15.36 9.62
N ALA A 200 6.36 15.63 9.80
CA ALA A 200 5.27 14.98 9.07
C ALA A 200 5.37 15.20 7.56
N SER A 201 5.64 16.44 7.14
CA SER A 201 5.86 16.76 5.71
C SER A 201 7.08 16.02 5.16
N THR A 202 8.15 15.90 5.94
CA THR A 202 9.36 15.17 5.54
C THR A 202 9.08 13.67 5.36
N SER A 203 8.45 13.03 6.34
CA SER A 203 8.15 11.59 6.29
C SER A 203 7.18 11.26 5.16
N ALA A 204 6.13 12.06 4.98
CA ALA A 204 5.15 11.85 3.91
C ALA A 204 5.76 12.02 2.52
N CYS A 205 6.56 13.07 2.31
CA CYS A 205 7.24 13.32 1.04
C CYS A 205 8.24 12.21 0.69
N LEU A 206 9.01 11.75 1.69
CA LEU A 206 9.99 10.68 1.50
C LEU A 206 9.29 9.39 1.10
N THR A 207 8.25 8.99 1.84
CA THR A 207 7.48 7.77 1.52
C THR A 207 6.85 7.85 0.14
N PHE A 208 6.22 8.98 -0.22
CA PHE A 208 5.66 9.16 -1.56
C PHE A 208 6.74 9.02 -2.65
N THR A 209 7.89 9.68 -2.47
CA THR A 209 8.99 9.66 -3.44
C THR A 209 9.53 8.26 -3.64
N ILE A 210 9.78 7.52 -2.57
CA ILE A 210 10.30 6.15 -2.64
C ILE A 210 9.29 5.21 -3.30
N LEU A 211 8.04 5.21 -2.83
CA LEU A 211 7.02 4.32 -3.38
C LEU A 211 6.76 4.62 -4.86
N GLN A 212 6.61 5.90 -5.22
CA GLN A 212 6.29 6.26 -6.58
C GLN A 212 7.45 6.04 -7.55
N SER A 213 8.68 6.35 -7.17
CA SER A 213 9.86 6.10 -8.00
C SER A 213 10.11 4.59 -8.20
N ALA A 214 9.95 3.78 -7.14
CA ALA A 214 10.08 2.33 -7.24
C ALA A 214 9.01 1.72 -8.15
N SER A 215 7.73 2.06 -7.94
CA SER A 215 6.65 1.54 -8.78
C SER A 215 6.82 1.93 -10.25
N LEU A 216 7.29 3.16 -10.53
CA LEU A 216 7.58 3.62 -11.88
C LEU A 216 8.76 2.86 -12.52
N CYS A 217 9.82 2.58 -11.74
CA CYS A 217 10.95 1.76 -12.21
C CYS A 217 10.52 0.32 -12.54
N LEU A 218 9.72 -0.30 -11.66
CA LEU A 218 9.24 -1.68 -11.83
C LEU A 218 8.24 -1.81 -12.99
N SER A 219 7.39 -0.80 -13.21
CA SER A 219 6.42 -0.82 -14.31
C SER A 219 7.08 -0.65 -15.68
N THR A 220 8.20 0.09 -15.75
CA THR A 220 8.89 0.43 -17.01
C THR A 220 10.10 -0.45 -17.34
N THR A 221 10.48 -1.39 -16.46
CA THR A 221 11.68 -2.22 -16.63
C THR A 221 11.39 -3.68 -16.26
N PRO A 222 11.62 -4.65 -17.17
CA PRO A 222 11.46 -6.06 -16.84
C PRO A 222 12.54 -6.54 -15.86
N PRO A 223 12.25 -7.57 -15.05
CA PRO A 223 13.15 -8.05 -14.00
C PRO A 223 14.49 -8.59 -14.55
N GLU A 224 14.49 -9.20 -15.75
CA GLU A 224 15.71 -9.70 -16.39
C GLU A 224 16.68 -8.55 -16.74
N GLN A 225 16.15 -7.43 -17.24
CA GLN A 225 16.95 -6.22 -17.51
C GLN A 225 17.47 -5.58 -16.22
N LEU A 226 16.67 -5.60 -15.15
CA LEU A 226 17.09 -5.12 -13.84
C LEU A 226 18.27 -5.94 -13.27
N ALA A 227 18.21 -7.27 -13.38
CA ALA A 227 19.31 -8.15 -13.00
C ALA A 227 20.59 -7.91 -13.83
N SER A 228 20.44 -7.64 -15.13
CA SER A 228 21.56 -7.26 -15.99
C SER A 228 22.22 -5.94 -15.55
N ALA A 229 21.44 -4.98 -15.04
CA ALA A 229 21.95 -3.73 -14.51
C ALA A 229 22.64 -3.93 -13.14
N LEU A 230 22.06 -4.77 -12.27
CA LEU A 230 22.68 -5.15 -10.99
C LEU A 230 24.07 -5.77 -11.17
N ARG A 231 24.28 -6.56 -12.24
CA ARG A 231 25.61 -7.08 -12.59
C ARG A 231 26.66 -5.98 -12.72
N TRP A 232 26.31 -4.86 -13.36
CA TRP A 232 27.22 -3.74 -13.53
C TRP A 232 27.57 -3.07 -12.19
N PHE A 233 26.60 -2.95 -11.28
CA PHE A 233 26.82 -2.40 -9.94
C PHE A 233 27.63 -3.33 -9.01
N LEU A 234 27.56 -4.65 -9.23
CA LEU A 234 28.33 -5.63 -8.45
C LEU A 234 29.74 -5.87 -8.99
N LEU A 235 30.05 -5.41 -10.21
CA LEU A 235 31.37 -5.52 -10.84
C LEU A 235 32.55 -4.99 -9.99
N PRO A 236 32.49 -3.84 -9.30
CA PRO A 236 33.58 -3.42 -8.41
C PRO A 236 33.87 -4.42 -7.29
N LEU A 237 32.87 -5.19 -6.84
CA LEU A 237 33.00 -6.20 -5.78
C LEU A 237 33.85 -7.40 -6.19
N VAL A 238 34.14 -7.57 -7.48
CA VAL A 238 35.07 -8.59 -7.99
C VAL A 238 36.47 -8.40 -7.40
N HIS A 239 36.87 -7.17 -7.08
CA HIS A 239 38.16 -6.89 -6.43
C HIS A 239 38.25 -7.49 -5.02
N LEU A 240 37.11 -7.81 -4.39
CA LEU A 240 37.03 -8.46 -3.09
C LEU A 240 36.94 -10.01 -3.22
N ASN A 241 37.29 -10.58 -4.38
CA ASN A 241 37.22 -12.02 -4.69
C ASN A 241 35.81 -12.64 -4.56
N VAL A 242 34.75 -11.85 -4.76
CA VAL A 242 33.36 -12.35 -4.77
C VAL A 242 33.00 -12.89 -6.17
N PRO A 243 32.39 -14.09 -6.31
CA PRO A 243 31.99 -14.67 -7.59
C PRO A 243 30.71 -14.02 -8.15
N VAL A 244 30.82 -12.78 -8.61
CA VAL A 244 29.68 -11.98 -9.11
C VAL A 244 28.97 -12.65 -10.29
N ALA A 245 29.71 -13.33 -11.17
CA ALA A 245 29.13 -13.99 -12.34
C ALA A 245 28.15 -15.11 -11.97
N GLU A 246 28.47 -15.92 -10.96
CA GLU A 246 27.63 -17.02 -10.48
C GLU A 246 26.37 -16.49 -9.78
N ILE A 247 26.53 -15.44 -8.95
CA ILE A 247 25.41 -14.77 -8.27
C ILE A 247 24.41 -14.21 -9.28
N ILE A 248 24.89 -13.56 -10.35
CA ILE A 248 24.00 -13.01 -11.38
C ILE A 248 23.34 -14.11 -12.22
N LEU A 249 24.07 -15.18 -12.55
CA LEU A 249 23.51 -16.30 -13.32
C LEU A 249 22.38 -16.98 -12.56
N THR A 250 22.61 -17.30 -11.28
CA THR A 250 21.59 -17.88 -10.40
C THR A 250 20.39 -16.95 -10.24
N LEU A 251 20.61 -15.65 -10.05
CA LEU A 251 19.54 -14.64 -10.01
C LEU A 251 18.71 -14.63 -11.30
N MET A 252 19.34 -14.56 -12.48
CA MET A 252 18.64 -14.55 -13.77
C MET A 252 17.79 -15.80 -13.97
N LEU A 253 18.34 -16.97 -13.64
CA LEU A 253 17.61 -18.24 -13.74
C LEU A 253 16.43 -18.28 -12.75
N SER A 254 16.63 -17.82 -11.51
CA SER A 254 15.55 -17.73 -10.52
C SER A 254 14.44 -16.76 -10.93
N LEU A 255 14.78 -15.63 -11.56
CA LEU A 255 13.82 -14.63 -12.04
C LEU A 255 13.00 -15.12 -13.22
N ARG A 256 13.51 -16.08 -13.99
CA ARG A 256 12.71 -16.77 -15.01
C ARG A 256 11.79 -17.81 -14.38
N PHE A 257 12.32 -18.62 -13.46
CA PHE A 257 11.52 -19.65 -12.78
C PHE A 257 10.40 -19.06 -11.93
N ILE A 258 10.61 -17.91 -11.28
CA ILE A 258 9.54 -17.27 -10.49
C ILE A 258 8.34 -16.90 -11.37
N ASN A 259 8.55 -16.37 -12.58
CA ASN A 259 7.45 -16.06 -13.50
C ASN A 259 6.71 -17.35 -13.91
N LEU A 260 7.44 -18.41 -14.25
CA LEU A 260 6.84 -19.71 -14.60
C LEU A 260 6.07 -20.33 -13.43
N ILE A 261 6.63 -20.29 -12.22
CA ILE A 261 5.98 -20.82 -11.01
C ILE A 261 4.72 -20.02 -10.69
N PHE A 262 4.71 -18.70 -10.87
CA PHE A 262 3.50 -17.90 -10.67
C PHE A 262 2.37 -18.29 -11.62
N ASP A 263 2.68 -18.59 -12.89
CA ASP A 263 1.70 -19.06 -13.86
C ASP A 263 1.17 -20.46 -13.48
N GLU A 264 2.05 -21.37 -13.06
CA GLU A 264 1.66 -22.71 -12.61
C GLU A 264 0.81 -22.66 -11.33
N VAL A 265 1.23 -21.88 -10.32
CA VAL A 265 0.48 -21.67 -9.08
C VAL A 265 -0.90 -21.08 -9.38
N ARG A 266 -1.00 -20.14 -10.32
CA ARG A 266 -2.29 -19.59 -10.75
C ARG A 266 -3.16 -20.65 -11.41
N ASN A 267 -2.59 -21.49 -12.27
CA ASN A 267 -3.32 -22.58 -12.93
C ASN A 267 -3.82 -23.63 -11.91
N VAL A 268 -2.96 -24.02 -10.97
CA VAL A 268 -3.31 -24.91 -9.85
C VAL A 268 -4.40 -24.28 -8.98
N ALA A 269 -4.28 -23.00 -8.61
CA ALA A 269 -5.30 -22.31 -7.81
C ALA A 269 -6.66 -22.26 -8.50
N LEU A 270 -6.71 -21.98 -9.81
CA LEU A 270 -7.94 -22.02 -10.59
C LEU A 270 -8.50 -23.44 -10.71
N GLY A 271 -7.63 -24.44 -10.87
CA GLY A 271 -8.00 -25.86 -10.84
C GLY A 271 -8.67 -26.26 -9.53
N ILE A 272 -8.08 -25.89 -8.40
CA ILE A 272 -8.64 -26.14 -7.06
C ILE A 272 -9.99 -25.42 -6.88
N LEU A 273 -10.11 -24.17 -7.32
CA LEU A 273 -11.37 -23.42 -7.26
C LEU A 273 -12.48 -24.02 -8.16
N SER A 274 -12.10 -24.67 -9.27
CA SER A 274 -13.05 -25.35 -10.17
C SER A 274 -13.60 -26.65 -9.58
N ARG A 275 -12.80 -27.32 -8.74
CA ARG A 275 -13.26 -28.43 -7.92
C ARG A 275 -14.20 -27.82 -6.88
N ARG A 276 -15.52 -27.98 -7.09
CA ARG A 276 -16.59 -27.39 -6.27
C ARG A 276 -16.56 -27.89 -4.82
N VAL A 277 -15.56 -27.47 -4.06
CA VAL A 277 -15.45 -27.65 -2.62
C VAL A 277 -16.25 -26.51 -1.97
N ASP A 278 -17.25 -26.85 -1.17
CA ASP A 278 -18.08 -25.87 -0.47
C ASP A 278 -17.35 -25.26 0.72
N TRP A 279 -16.42 -24.33 0.44
CA TRP A 279 -15.54 -23.65 1.42
C TRP A 279 -16.28 -22.91 2.56
N ARG A 280 -17.59 -22.68 2.39
CA ARG A 280 -18.46 -21.98 3.34
C ARG A 280 -18.83 -22.82 4.56
N HIS A 281 -18.81 -24.15 4.45
CA HIS A 281 -19.28 -25.03 5.53
C HIS A 281 -18.16 -25.63 6.39
N LEU A 282 -16.89 -25.58 5.98
CA LEU A 282 -15.80 -26.21 6.73
C LEU A 282 -15.27 -25.32 7.87
N THR A 283 -15.04 -25.94 9.03
CA THR A 283 -14.31 -25.33 10.16
C THR A 283 -12.81 -25.24 9.86
N LEU A 284 -12.08 -24.30 10.47
CA LEU A 284 -10.66 -24.02 10.16
C LEU A 284 -9.75 -25.26 10.31
N LEU A 285 -10.11 -26.23 11.15
CA LEU A 285 -9.35 -27.46 11.35
C LEU A 285 -9.54 -28.45 10.19
N GLU A 286 -10.79 -28.68 9.76
CA GLU A 286 -11.10 -29.49 8.57
C GLU A 286 -10.53 -28.89 7.28
N LYS A 287 -10.31 -27.57 7.25
CA LYS A 287 -9.69 -26.85 6.12
C LYS A 287 -8.20 -27.10 5.99
N VAL A 288 -7.48 -27.37 7.08
CA VAL A 288 -6.04 -27.67 7.05
C VAL A 288 -5.82 -29.14 6.70
N ASP A 289 -6.64 -30.03 7.25
CA ASP A 289 -6.56 -31.48 6.99
C ASP A 289 -7.02 -31.87 5.58
N GLY A 290 -7.83 -31.05 4.90
CA GLY A 290 -8.23 -31.30 3.51
C GLY A 290 -7.21 -30.84 2.45
N VAL A 291 -6.15 -30.13 2.86
CA VAL A 291 -5.12 -29.57 1.97
C VAL A 291 -3.79 -30.35 2.06
N ILE A 292 -3.59 -31.11 3.14
CA ILE A 292 -2.46 -32.03 3.36
C ILE A 292 -2.87 -33.45 2.94
#